data_AF-A0A2V9YXJ6-F1
#
_entry.id   AF-A0A2V9YXJ6-F1
#
_cell.length_a   1.000
_cell.length_b   1.000
_cell.length_c   1.000
_cell.angle_alpha   90.00
_cell.angle_beta   90.00
_cell.angle_gamma   90.00
#
_symmetry.space_group_name_H-M   'P 1'
#
loop_
_entity.id
_entity.type
_entity.pdbx_description
1 polymer ?
#
loop_
_entity_poly.entity_id
_entity_poly.type
_entity_poly.pdbx_seq_one_letter_code
_entity_poly.pdbx_strand_id
1 'polypeptide(L)'
;THFDLQVDFRTVVIARMIQAAGLAFLFVPINTAAYAYLPREKNNAASGLMNLARNIGGSVGISFVTTMLDRRAQVHQNNLAGNLSDANPKFHSTLAGIAQSLQARGYDAVTAMHMAYARVQGMVLGQSTMLAYIDCFWILGIAILVMLPFVLIMKGTKPGTAVAVH
;
A
#
# COMPACT_ATOMS: atom_id res chain seq x y z
N THR A 1 -1.87 -13.51 -12.17
CA THR A 1 -1.06 -12.27 -12.10
C THR A 1 -1.64 -11.23 -13.05
N HIS A 2 -2.83 -10.70 -12.75
CA HIS A 2 -3.44 -9.61 -13.51
C HIS A 2 -4.09 -8.62 -12.52
N PHE A 3 -3.27 -7.72 -11.98
CA PHE A 3 -3.76 -6.47 -11.40
C PHE A 3 -3.62 -5.43 -12.50
N ASP A 4 -4.67 -5.31 -13.32
CA ASP A 4 -4.81 -4.29 -14.36
C ASP A 4 -5.80 -3.22 -13.88
N LEU A 5 -5.88 -2.07 -14.54
CA LEU A 5 -6.81 -0.96 -14.24
C LEU A 5 -8.31 -1.33 -14.35
N GLN A 6 -8.63 -2.59 -14.67
CA GLN A 6 -9.96 -3.19 -14.70
C GLN A 6 -10.13 -4.34 -13.70
N VAL A 7 -9.64 -4.20 -12.46
CA VAL A 7 -9.94 -5.21 -11.43
C VAL A 7 -11.46 -5.29 -11.23
N ASP A 8 -12.04 -6.43 -11.60
CA ASP A 8 -13.46 -6.71 -11.40
C ASP A 8 -13.85 -6.50 -9.93
N PHE A 9 -15.02 -5.90 -9.68
CA PHE A 9 -15.49 -5.57 -8.34
C PHE A 9 -15.48 -6.81 -7.43
N ARG A 10 -15.80 -7.98 -8.00
CA ARG A 10 -15.78 -9.27 -7.28
C ARG A 10 -14.39 -9.61 -6.75
N THR A 11 -13.33 -9.33 -7.50
CA THR A 11 -11.94 -9.60 -7.10
C THR A 11 -11.53 -8.71 -5.93
N VAL A 12 -11.90 -7.42 -5.98
CA VAL A 12 -11.64 -6.48 -4.86
C VAL A 12 -12.39 -6.94 -3.60
N VAL A 13 -13.65 -7.34 -3.75
CA VAL A 13 -14.48 -7.82 -2.63
C VAL A 13 -13.88 -9.09 -2.03
N ILE A 14 -13.51 -10.09 -2.83
CA ILE A 14 -12.89 -11.33 -2.33
C ILE A 14 -11.57 -11.02 -1.62
N ALA A 15 -10.72 -10.16 -2.21
CA ALA A 15 -9.46 -9.76 -1.57
C ALA A 15 -9.69 -9.07 -0.21
N ARG A 16 -10.71 -8.20 -0.11
CA ARG A 16 -11.10 -7.55 1.15
C ARG A 16 -11.65 -8.55 2.17
N MET A 17 -12.43 -9.53 1.73
CA MET A 17 -12.90 -10.61 2.62
C MET A 17 -11.74 -11.43 3.18
N ILE A 18 -10.78 -11.82 2.33
CA ILE A 18 -9.58 -12.57 2.75
C ILE A 18 -8.76 -11.73 3.74
N GLN A 19 -8.56 -10.45 3.46
CA GLN A 19 -7.88 -9.52 4.36
C GLN A 19 -8.58 -9.41 5.72
N ALA A 20 -9.91 -9.24 5.73
CA ALA A 20 -10.71 -9.14 6.94
C ALA A 20 -10.67 -10.44 7.76
N ALA A 21 -10.74 -11.60 7.09
CA ALA A 21 -10.60 -12.90 7.73
C ALA A 21 -9.22 -13.05 8.38
N GLY A 22 -8.14 -12.71 7.66
CA GLY A 22 -6.78 -12.75 8.20
C GLY A 22 -6.57 -11.84 9.42
N LEU A 23 -7.15 -10.64 9.40
CA LEU A 23 -7.13 -9.74 10.55
C LEU A 23 -7.85 -10.35 11.76
N ALA A 24 -9.02 -10.97 11.58
CA ALA A 24 -9.76 -11.60 12.68
C ALA A 24 -8.91 -12.65 13.44
N PHE A 25 -8.12 -13.46 12.71
CA PHE A 25 -7.21 -14.43 13.30
C PHE A 25 -6.05 -13.81 14.08
N LEU A 26 -5.60 -12.60 13.73
CA LEU A 26 -4.58 -11.87 14.50
C LEU A 26 -5.18 -11.21 15.75
N PHE A 27 -6.40 -10.68 15.66
CA PHE A 27 -7.02 -9.93 16.75
C PHE A 27 -7.30 -10.79 18.00
N VAL A 28 -7.70 -12.05 17.82
CA VAL A 28 -8.03 -12.95 18.93
C VAL A 28 -6.82 -13.18 19.85
N PRO A 29 -5.68 -13.74 19.39
CA PRO A 29 -4.54 -14.02 20.25
C PRO A 29 -3.89 -12.76 20.83
N ILE A 30 -3.87 -11.63 20.08
CA ILE A 30 -3.32 -10.36 20.59
C ILE A 30 -4.14 -9.86 21.79
N ASN A 31 -5.47 -9.86 21.68
CA ASN A 31 -6.32 -9.45 22.78
C ASN A 31 -6.21 -10.43 23.96
N THR A 32 -6.23 -11.73 23.71
CA THR A 32 -6.06 -12.74 24.78
C THR A 32 -4.74 -12.56 25.52
N ALA A 33 -3.62 -12.36 24.81
CA ALA A 33 -2.31 -12.16 25.42
C ALA A 33 -2.23 -10.87 26.24
N ALA A 34 -2.85 -9.78 25.77
CA ALA A 34 -2.84 -8.50 26.46
C ALA A 34 -3.66 -8.49 27.77
N TYR A 35 -4.74 -9.27 27.83
CA TYR A 35 -5.59 -9.37 29.03
C TYR A 35 -5.22 -10.54 29.97
N ALA A 36 -4.38 -11.49 29.52
CA ALA A 36 -4.06 -12.70 30.28
C ALA A 36 -3.47 -12.46 31.68
N TYR A 37 -2.78 -11.33 31.89
CA TYR A 37 -2.06 -11.02 33.14
C TYR A 37 -2.68 -9.84 33.92
N LEU A 38 -3.86 -9.37 33.51
CA LEU A 38 -4.44 -8.17 34.07
C LEU A 38 -5.54 -8.48 35.10
N PRO A 39 -5.50 -7.87 36.30
CA PRO A 39 -6.62 -7.95 37.25
C PRO A 39 -7.90 -7.44 36.59
N ARG A 40 -9.04 -8.11 36.86
CA ARG A 40 -10.34 -7.79 36.23
C ARG A 40 -10.75 -6.32 36.39
N GLU A 41 -10.33 -5.69 37.49
CA GLU A 41 -10.54 -4.27 37.81
C GLU A 41 -9.84 -3.30 36.85
N LYS A 42 -8.73 -3.71 36.22
CA LYS A 42 -7.94 -2.88 35.31
C LYS A 42 -8.27 -3.09 33.82
N ASN A 43 -9.20 -4.00 33.51
CA ASN A 43 -9.59 -4.31 32.12
C ASN A 43 -10.08 -3.07 31.35
N ASN A 44 -10.80 -2.16 32.00
CA ASN A 44 -11.27 -0.91 31.35
C ASN A 44 -10.10 -0.01 30.94
N ALA A 45 -9.09 0.15 31.80
CA ALA A 45 -7.91 0.96 31.49
C ALA A 45 -7.04 0.33 30.39
N ALA A 46 -6.87 -0.99 30.40
CA ALA A 46 -6.14 -1.69 29.35
C ALA A 46 -6.84 -1.66 27.99
N SER A 47 -8.17 -1.75 27.95
CA SER A 47 -8.93 -1.59 26.71
C SER A 47 -8.75 -0.20 26.10
N GLY A 48 -8.77 0.85 26.94
CA GLY A 48 -8.48 2.22 26.52
C GLY A 48 -7.06 2.38 25.95
N LEU A 49 -6.05 1.85 26.64
CA LEU A 49 -4.66 1.89 26.18
C LEU A 49 -4.46 1.11 24.88
N MET A 50 -5.08 -0.06 24.73
CA MET A 50 -4.97 -0.87 23.52
C MET A 50 -5.62 -0.17 22.32
N ASN A 51 -6.78 0.47 22.54
CA ASN A 51 -7.43 1.24 21.49
C ASN A 51 -6.59 2.47 21.09
N LEU A 52 -6.00 3.16 22.07
CA LEU A 52 -5.11 4.28 21.81
C LEU A 52 -3.87 3.84 21.02
N ALA A 53 -3.20 2.77 21.47
CA ALA A 53 -2.04 2.21 20.79
C ALA A 53 -2.37 1.78 19.35
N ARG A 54 -3.55 1.19 19.13
CA ARG A 54 -4.03 0.80 17.80
C ARG A 54 -4.28 2.01 16.90
N ASN A 55 -4.96 3.04 17.39
CA ASN A 55 -5.25 4.24 16.61
C ASN A 55 -3.96 5.01 16.28
N ILE A 56 -3.05 5.15 17.24
CA ILE A 56 -1.75 5.80 17.01
C ILE A 56 -0.93 4.98 16.01
N GLY A 57 -0.79 3.66 16.24
CA GLY A 57 -0.03 2.79 15.34
C GLY A 57 -0.61 2.75 13.93
N GLY A 58 -1.95 2.72 13.81
CA GLY A 58 -2.65 2.80 12.54
C GLY A 58 -2.36 4.11 11.80
N SER A 59 -2.55 5.25 12.46
CA SER A 59 -2.31 6.57 11.85
C SER A 59 -0.85 6.78 11.47
N VAL A 60 0.10 6.42 12.35
CA VAL A 60 1.54 6.53 12.06
C VAL A 60 1.93 5.62 10.90
N GLY A 61 1.44 4.37 10.89
CA GLY A 61 1.68 3.42 9.82
C GLY A 61 1.15 3.91 8.47
N ILE A 62 -0.08 4.43 8.43
CA ILE A 62 -0.69 4.99 7.21
C ILE A 62 0.13 6.18 6.72
N SER A 63 0.42 7.16 7.57
CA SER A 63 1.19 8.35 7.18
C SER A 63 2.58 7.99 6.65
N PHE A 64 3.25 7.05 7.30
CA PHE A 64 4.55 6.55 6.85
C PHE A 64 4.47 5.90 5.47
N VAL A 65 3.52 4.99 5.26
CA VAL A 65 3.33 4.30 3.97
C VAL A 65 2.97 5.30 2.86
N THR A 66 2.08 6.25 3.14
CA THR A 66 1.72 7.31 2.18
C THR A 66 2.93 8.15 1.80
N THR A 67 3.72 8.60 2.78
CA THR A 67 4.93 9.39 2.53
C THR A 67 5.96 8.60 1.72
N MET A 68 6.11 7.31 2.02
CA MET A 68 7.01 6.42 1.31
C MET A 68 6.56 6.18 -0.13
N LEU A 69 5.25 6.02 -0.35
CA LEU A 69 4.66 5.89 -1.67
C LEU A 69 4.94 7.12 -2.52
N ASP A 70 4.68 8.32 -1.98
CA ASP A 70 4.91 9.58 -2.70
C ASP A 70 6.40 9.74 -3.07
N ARG A 71 7.29 9.46 -2.11
CA ARG A 71 8.74 9.55 -2.35
C ARG A 71 9.21 8.56 -3.41
N ARG A 72 8.70 7.32 -3.40
CA ARG A 72 9.05 6.32 -4.40
C ARG A 72 8.44 6.63 -5.77
N ALA A 73 7.22 7.15 -5.81
CA ALA A 73 6.58 7.58 -7.05
C ALA A 73 7.37 8.70 -7.72
N GLN A 74 7.88 9.67 -6.94
CA GLN A 74 8.76 10.73 -7.44
C GLN A 74 10.09 10.18 -8.00
N VAL A 75 10.72 9.20 -7.33
CA VAL A 75 11.95 8.57 -7.83
C VAL A 75 11.69 7.87 -9.17
N HIS A 76 10.64 7.06 -9.25
CA HIS A 76 10.27 6.38 -10.50
C HIS A 76 9.88 7.37 -11.59
N GLN A 77 9.17 8.45 -11.23
CA GLN A 77 8.83 9.51 -12.17
C GLN A 77 10.08 10.20 -12.72
N ASN A 78 11.05 10.54 -11.88
CA ASN A 78 12.31 11.13 -12.32
C ASN A 78 13.13 10.18 -13.18
N ASN A 79 13.16 8.88 -12.86
CA ASN A 79 13.83 7.88 -13.67
C ASN A 79 13.16 7.72 -15.04
N LEU A 80 11.83 7.62 -15.09
CA LEU A 80 11.09 7.52 -16.35
C LEU A 80 11.21 8.81 -17.18
N ALA A 81 11.09 9.98 -16.55
CA ALA A 81 11.29 11.29 -17.18
C ALA A 81 12.73 11.48 -17.69
N GLY A 82 13.73 10.98 -16.96
CA GLY A 82 15.12 10.96 -17.41
C GLY A 82 15.35 10.10 -18.65
N ASN A 83 14.54 9.05 -18.85
CA ASN A 83 14.52 8.24 -20.08
C ASN A 83 13.68 8.86 -21.22
N LEU A 84 12.92 9.92 -20.92
CA LEU A 84 12.14 10.74 -21.85
C LEU A 84 12.91 11.98 -22.30
N SER A 85 14.24 11.88 -22.36
CA SER A 85 15.09 12.90 -22.97
C SER A 85 14.84 12.94 -24.49
N ASP A 86 14.97 14.13 -25.09
CA ASP A 86 14.83 14.37 -26.54
C ASP A 86 15.72 13.46 -27.41
N ALA A 87 16.71 12.79 -26.82
CA ALA A 87 17.58 11.82 -27.48
C ALA A 87 16.96 10.43 -27.67
N ASN A 88 15.78 10.11 -27.11
CA ASN A 88 15.17 8.79 -27.23
C ASN A 88 14.26 8.71 -28.47
N PRO A 89 14.67 8.03 -29.56
CA PRO A 89 13.89 7.96 -30.79
C PRO A 89 12.51 7.30 -30.59
N LYS A 90 12.36 6.45 -29.57
CA LYS A 90 11.09 5.78 -29.25
C LYS A 90 10.07 6.73 -28.59
N PHE A 91 10.54 7.76 -27.89
CA PHE A 91 9.68 8.81 -27.35
C PHE A 91 9.11 9.65 -28.49
N HIS A 92 9.97 10.14 -29.38
CA HIS A 92 9.56 10.89 -30.57
C HIS A 92 8.60 10.11 -31.48
N SER A 93 8.85 8.82 -31.73
CA SER A 93 7.93 8.00 -32.53
C SER A 93 6.55 7.84 -31.89
N THR A 94 6.51 7.70 -30.56
CA THR A 94 5.25 7.57 -29.81
C THR A 94 4.49 8.89 -29.79
N LEU A 95 5.19 10.01 -29.60
CA LEU A 95 4.61 11.36 -29.60
C LEU A 95 4.06 11.72 -30.98
N ALA A 96 4.85 11.46 -32.03
CA ALA A 96 4.44 11.67 -33.41
C ALA A 96 3.23 10.81 -33.78
N GLY A 97 3.18 9.54 -33.36
CA GLY A 97 2.04 8.66 -33.61
C GLY A 97 0.75 9.14 -32.92
N ILE A 98 0.85 9.60 -31.66
CA ILE A 98 -0.31 10.16 -30.94
C ILE A 98 -0.76 11.48 -31.59
N ALA A 99 0.18 12.38 -31.89
CA ALA A 99 -0.11 13.65 -32.54
C ALA A 99 -0.74 13.45 -33.93
N GLN A 100 -0.23 12.53 -34.74
CA GLN A 100 -0.83 12.18 -36.04
C GLN A 100 -2.25 11.63 -35.89
N SER A 101 -2.51 10.79 -34.89
CA SER A 101 -3.85 10.27 -34.63
C SER A 101 -4.85 11.37 -34.21
N LEU A 102 -4.37 12.42 -33.53
CA LEU A 102 -5.17 13.57 -33.11
C LEU A 102 -5.37 14.55 -34.29
N GLN A 103 -4.35 14.76 -35.11
CA GLN A 103 -4.48 15.53 -36.35
C GLN A 103 -5.48 14.87 -37.30
N ALA A 104 -5.46 13.54 -37.41
CA ALA A 104 -6.45 12.77 -38.18
C ALA A 104 -7.89 12.92 -37.64
N ARG A 105 -8.06 13.37 -36.40
CA ARG A 105 -9.37 13.67 -35.78
C ARG A 105 -9.76 15.16 -35.88
N GLY A 106 -8.97 15.98 -36.58
CA GLY A 106 -9.27 17.38 -36.87
C GLY A 106 -8.67 18.40 -35.89
N TYR A 107 -7.76 17.98 -35.00
CA TYR A 107 -7.04 18.91 -34.11
C TYR A 107 -5.88 19.58 -34.85
N ASP A 108 -5.63 20.87 -34.56
CA ASP A 108 -4.46 21.60 -35.07
C ASP A 108 -3.15 20.94 -34.62
N ALA A 109 -2.08 21.10 -35.40
CA ALA A 109 -0.80 20.45 -35.16
C ALA A 109 -0.20 20.81 -33.79
N VAL A 110 -0.35 22.06 -33.35
CA VAL A 110 0.16 22.53 -32.05
C VAL A 110 -0.66 21.93 -30.91
N THR A 111 -1.98 21.95 -31.03
CA THR A 111 -2.89 21.39 -30.02
C THR A 111 -2.73 19.87 -29.91
N ALA A 112 -2.62 19.16 -31.03
CA ALA A 112 -2.40 17.73 -31.08
C ALA A 112 -1.09 17.32 -30.39
N MET A 113 -0.02 18.09 -30.59
CA MET A 113 1.28 17.83 -29.95
C MET A 113 1.22 18.09 -28.44
N HIS A 114 0.56 19.18 -28.01
CA HIS A 114 0.38 19.46 -26.58
C HIS A 114 -0.43 18.36 -25.86
N MET A 115 -1.52 17.90 -26.49
CA MET A 115 -2.31 16.78 -25.97
C MET A 115 -1.53 15.46 -25.95
N ALA A 116 -0.66 15.22 -26.95
CA ALA A 116 0.22 14.07 -26.97
C ALA A 116 1.20 14.07 -25.78
N TYR A 117 1.83 15.21 -25.49
CA TYR A 117 2.68 15.37 -24.30
C TYR A 117 1.91 15.09 -23.01
N ALA A 118 0.72 15.68 -22.85
CA ALA A 118 -0.12 15.46 -21.66
C ALA A 118 -0.50 13.98 -21.49
N ARG A 119 -0.81 13.28 -22.59
CA ARG A 119 -1.12 11.84 -22.58
C ARG A 119 0.07 11.01 -22.13
N VAL A 120 1.26 11.29 -22.64
CA VAL A 120 2.48 10.57 -22.26
C VAL A 120 2.86 10.85 -20.80
N GLN A 121 2.76 12.10 -20.34
CA GLN A 121 2.96 12.41 -18.93
C GLN A 121 1.98 11.66 -18.01
N GLY A 122 0.70 11.56 -18.39
CA GLY A 122 -0.29 10.78 -17.66
C GLY A 122 0.08 9.28 -17.58
N MET A 123 0.62 8.71 -18.66
CA MET A 123 1.09 7.32 -18.67
C MET A 123 2.30 7.12 -17.73
N VAL A 124 3.26 8.06 -17.75
CA VAL A 124 4.43 8.04 -16.87
C VAL A 124 4.01 8.10 -15.40
N LEU A 125 3.09 9.00 -15.07
CA LEU A 125 2.59 9.15 -13.71
C LEU A 125 1.86 7.89 -13.21
N GLY A 126 1.06 7.27 -14.08
CA GLY A 126 0.39 6.01 -13.75
C GLY A 126 1.39 4.87 -13.51
N GLN A 127 2.38 4.73 -14.39
CA GLN A 127 3.40 3.70 -14.25
C GLN A 127 4.31 3.93 -13.04
N SER A 128 4.77 5.16 -12.80
CA SER A 128 5.64 5.47 -11.66
C SER A 128 4.95 5.19 -10.33
N THR A 129 3.66 5.55 -10.23
CA THR A 129 2.84 5.26 -9.05
C THR A 129 2.65 3.75 -8.86
N MET A 130 2.41 2.99 -9.93
CA MET A 130 2.30 1.53 -9.87
C MET A 130 3.59 0.87 -9.36
N LEU A 131 4.75 1.27 -9.89
CA LEU A 131 6.05 0.78 -9.41
C LEU A 131 6.27 1.13 -7.94
N ALA A 132 5.90 2.33 -7.52
CA ALA A 132 5.97 2.75 -6.13
C ALA A 132 5.07 1.90 -5.21
N TYR A 133 3.87 1.53 -5.67
CA TYR A 133 2.99 0.61 -4.92
C TYR A 133 3.61 -0.77 -4.72
N ILE A 134 4.22 -1.33 -5.78
CA ILE A 134 4.89 -2.65 -5.71
C ILE A 134 6.03 -2.60 -4.69
N ASP A 135 6.84 -1.54 -4.73
CA ASP A 135 7.93 -1.35 -3.79
C ASP A 135 7.44 -1.23 -2.34
N CYS A 136 6.38 -0.44 -2.11
CA CYS A 136 5.77 -0.30 -0.80
C CYS A 136 5.21 -1.64 -0.28
N PHE A 137 4.62 -2.44 -1.16
CA PHE A 137 4.12 -3.77 -0.82
C PHE A 137 5.24 -4.71 -0.37
N TRP A 138 6.37 -4.72 -1.08
CA TRP A 138 7.53 -5.51 -0.69
C TRP A 138 8.10 -5.11 0.66
N ILE A 139 8.24 -3.79 0.92
CA ILE A 139 8.74 -3.29 2.19
C ILE A 139 7.82 -3.67 3.35
N LEU A 140 6.50 -3.51 3.17
CA LEU A 140 5.51 -3.92 4.16
C LEU A 140 5.54 -5.42 4.41
N GLY A 141 5.68 -6.23 3.35
CA GLY A 141 5.82 -7.68 3.46
C GLY A 141 7.05 -8.08 4.28
N ILE A 142 8.21 -7.47 4.02
CA ILE A 142 9.44 -7.70 4.79
C ILE A 142 9.25 -7.24 6.24
N ALA A 143 8.64 -6.08 6.48
CA ALA A 143 8.40 -5.58 7.84
C ALA A 143 7.54 -6.55 8.67
N ILE A 144 6.47 -7.09 8.08
CA ILE A 144 5.62 -8.11 8.72
C ILE A 144 6.41 -9.41 8.97
N LEU A 145 7.20 -9.84 7.98
CA LEU A 145 8.02 -11.05 8.09
C LEU A 145 9.08 -10.94 9.20
N VAL A 146 9.68 -9.76 9.36
CA VAL A 146 10.61 -9.46 10.46
C VAL A 146 9.89 -9.41 11.80
N MET A 147 8.62 -9.02 11.88
CA MET A 147 7.85 -9.05 13.13
C MET A 147 7.45 -10.46 13.60
N LEU A 148 7.28 -11.43 12.68
CA LEU A 148 6.94 -12.81 13.03
C LEU A 148 7.89 -13.47 14.05
N PRO A 149 9.24 -13.42 13.91
CA PRO A 149 10.14 -13.99 14.91
C PRO A 149 10.05 -13.28 16.27
N PHE A 150 9.82 -11.96 16.32
CA PHE A 150 9.63 -11.26 17.60
C PHE A 150 8.41 -11.77 18.38
N VAL A 151 7.32 -12.08 17.68
CA VAL A 151 6.12 -12.68 18.30
C VAL A 151 6.43 -14.07 18.84
N LEU A 152 7.21 -14.88 18.13
CA LEU A 152 7.60 -16.21 18.59
C LEU A 152 8.56 -16.16 19.79
N ILE A 153 9.44 -15.16 19.85
CA ILE A 153 10.37 -14.93 20.98
C ILE A 153 9.62 -14.48 22.25
N MET A 154 8.47 -13.82 22.13
CA MET A 154 7.61 -13.49 23.29
C MET A 154 6.98 -14.71 23.97
N LYS A 155 7.17 -15.93 23.45
CA LYS A 155 6.65 -17.15 24.09
C LYS A 155 7.59 -17.62 25.20
N GLY A 156 7.39 -17.02 26.37
CA GLY A 156 8.08 -17.38 27.61
C GLY A 156 7.45 -16.84 28.88
N THR A 157 6.11 -16.79 28.99
CA THR A 157 5.48 -16.49 30.30
C THR A 157 4.28 -17.40 30.53
N LYS A 158 4.30 -18.09 31.66
CA LYS A 158 3.35 -19.14 32.07
C LYS A 158 1.95 -18.54 32.25
N PRO A 159 0.89 -19.20 31.77
CA PRO A 159 -0.48 -18.77 32.04
C PRO A 159 -0.69 -18.73 33.56
N GLY A 160 -1.08 -17.56 34.07
CA GLY A 160 -1.46 -17.38 35.47
C GLY A 160 -2.54 -18.40 35.82
N THR A 161 -2.24 -19.18 36.84
CA THR A 161 -3.05 -20.27 37.39
C THR A 161 -4.52 -19.88 37.46
N ALA A 162 -5.37 -20.74 36.90
CA ALA A 162 -6.82 -20.67 37.06
C ALA A 162 -7.15 -20.56 38.56
N VAL A 163 -7.73 -19.43 38.96
CA VAL A 163 -8.45 -19.38 40.23
C VAL A 163 -9.86 -19.87 39.92
N ALA A 164 -10.05 -21.18 40.06
CA ALA A 164 -11.37 -21.78 40.21
C ALA A 164 -12.01 -21.17 41.46
N VAL A 165 -13.13 -20.49 41.28
CA VAL A 165 -13.96 -20.01 42.39
C VAL A 165 -15.03 -21.07 42.60
N HIS A 166 -14.86 -21.87 43.66
CA HIS A 166 -15.95 -22.52 44.39
C HIS A 166 -16.00 -21.89 45.77
#